data_AF-A0A4U5LTN4-F1
#
_entry.id   AF-A0A4U5LTN4-F1
#
_cell.length_a   1.000
_cell.length_b   1.000
_cell.length_c   1.000
_cell.angle_alpha   90.00
_cell.angle_beta   90.00
_cell.angle_gamma   90.00
#
_symmetry.space_group_name_H-M   'P 1'
#
loop_
_entity.id
_entity.type
_entity.pdbx_description
1 polymer ?
#
loop_
_entity_poly.entity_id
_entity_poly.type
_entity_poly.pdbx_seq_one_letter_code
_entity_poly.pdbx_strand_id
1 'polypeptide(L)'
;MSVTVPSDQFIASFLYNDRLHMLAWEENNLLMYFSPQDDPPRAENDLPRAELSFKISNFRTIKNKYTRSIPIGENLLVGQTDCGNFQCYVINMRTKTAQVLPLQNMAPKTFAFCGTWLYYTNNENALLSMELMNLVEDSAFLQRHNPLEVPPCHLTCHSCNAILIKSCTFHCKWCAPEKGIIDLFLCGTCAINGHRTHMKHVKNAIFLSSTSKNNALSELKLDGLALNHDKQETIGQLVQQLEDCYTSLEEEYGALNAQIDQLKELPTITQNSLKAEMKS
;
A
#
# COMPACT_ATOMS: atom_id res chain seq x y z
N MET A 1 -18.95 39.15 16.11
CA MET A 1 -17.90 38.97 17.15
C MET A 1 -16.77 38.14 16.53
N SER A 2 -15.60 38.73 16.27
CA SER A 2 -14.41 37.96 15.83
C SER A 2 -14.04 36.98 16.95
N VAL A 3 -13.88 35.69 16.64
CA VAL A 3 -13.27 34.77 17.61
C VAL A 3 -11.78 35.07 17.61
N THR A 4 -11.38 35.93 18.54
CA THR A 4 -9.98 36.13 18.89
C THR A 4 -9.56 34.95 19.76
N VAL A 5 -8.96 33.95 19.13
CA VAL A 5 -8.15 32.98 19.88
C VAL A 5 -6.90 33.72 20.35
N PRO A 6 -6.63 33.80 21.67
CA PRO A 6 -5.39 34.33 22.18
C PRO A 6 -4.19 33.71 21.45
N SER A 7 -3.18 34.51 21.10
CA SER A 7 -2.07 34.05 20.27
C SER A 7 -1.27 32.91 20.91
N ASP A 8 -1.28 32.83 22.24
CA ASP A 8 -0.67 31.78 23.05
C ASP A 8 -1.48 30.48 23.08
N GLN A 9 -2.77 30.54 22.79
CA GLN A 9 -3.65 29.38 22.64
C GLN A 9 -3.68 28.85 21.21
N PHE A 10 -3.47 29.70 20.20
CA PHE A 10 -3.50 29.27 18.80
C PHE A 10 -2.39 28.26 18.49
N ILE A 11 -2.74 27.14 17.85
CA ILE A 11 -1.79 26.10 17.43
C ILE A 11 -1.57 26.14 15.93
N ALA A 12 -2.64 25.99 15.15
CA ALA A 12 -2.56 25.85 13.70
C ALA A 12 -3.90 26.20 13.04
N SER A 13 -3.85 26.49 11.75
CA SER A 13 -5.03 26.65 10.90
C SER A 13 -4.87 25.84 9.62
N PHE A 14 -5.95 25.28 9.10
CA PHE A 14 -5.93 24.47 7.88
C PHE A 14 -7.27 24.57 7.14
N LEU A 15 -7.26 24.24 5.85
CA LEU A 15 -8.48 24.16 5.05
C LEU A 15 -8.99 22.72 5.02
N TYR A 16 -10.29 22.54 5.26
CA TYR A 16 -10.95 21.24 5.15
C TYR A 16 -12.41 21.44 4.70
N ASN A 17 -12.80 20.77 3.60
CA ASN A 17 -14.08 20.94 2.92
C ASN A 17 -14.43 22.41 2.65
N ASP A 18 -13.49 23.14 2.04
CA ASP A 18 -13.61 24.58 1.69
C ASP A 18 -13.88 25.50 2.88
N ARG A 19 -13.63 25.03 4.11
CA ARG A 19 -13.74 25.82 5.34
C ARG A 19 -12.39 25.97 6.00
N LEU A 20 -12.15 27.15 6.55
CA LEU A 20 -11.01 27.39 7.42
C LEU A 20 -11.31 26.81 8.81
N HIS A 21 -10.44 25.92 9.27
CA HIS A 21 -10.45 25.39 10.63
C HIS A 21 -9.26 25.95 11.40
N MET A 22 -9.46 26.11 12.71
CA MET A 22 -8.44 26.57 13.64
C MET A 22 -8.34 25.60 14.82
N LEU A 23 -7.13 25.26 15.21
CA LEU A 23 -6.82 24.53 16.43
C LEU A 23 -6.33 25.50 17.49
N ALA A 24 -6.91 25.40 18.67
CA ALA A 24 -6.48 26.13 19.85
C ALA A 24 -6.29 25.19 21.04
N TRP A 25 -5.46 25.61 21.97
CA TRP A 25 -5.18 24.93 23.22
C TRP A 25 -5.75 25.71 24.40
N GLU A 26 -6.60 25.08 25.20
CA GLU A 26 -7.16 25.71 26.41
C GLU A 26 -7.36 24.66 27.53
N GLU A 27 -6.83 24.95 28.72
CA GLU A 27 -7.04 24.14 29.94
C GLU A 27 -6.82 22.62 29.76
N ASN A 28 -5.76 22.22 29.06
CA ASN A 28 -5.45 20.83 28.71
C ASN A 28 -6.35 20.19 27.65
N ASN A 29 -7.00 21.02 26.84
CA ASN A 29 -7.89 20.56 25.79
C ASN A 29 -7.47 21.15 24.46
N LEU A 30 -7.56 20.31 23.43
CA LEU A 30 -7.50 20.75 22.05
C LEU A 30 -8.90 21.12 21.59
N LEU A 31 -9.08 22.38 21.21
CA LEU A 31 -10.31 22.93 20.70
C LEU A 31 -10.18 23.10 19.18
N MET A 32 -11.20 22.67 18.43
CA MET A 32 -11.27 22.88 16.99
C MET A 32 -12.42 23.81 16.66
N TYR A 33 -12.12 24.92 16.00
CA TYR A 33 -13.09 25.90 15.50
C TYR A 33 -13.16 25.84 13.98
N PHE A 34 -14.29 26.23 13.40
CA PHE A 34 -14.42 26.40 11.95
C PHE A 34 -15.13 27.70 11.58
N SER A 35 -14.84 28.21 10.39
CA SER A 35 -15.58 29.33 9.79
C SER A 35 -16.90 28.83 9.18
N PRO A 36 -18.06 29.40 9.54
CA PRO A 36 -19.31 29.14 8.84
C PRO A 36 -19.23 29.64 7.39
N GLN A 37 -19.89 28.93 6.47
CA GLN A 37 -19.74 29.12 5.02
C GLN A 37 -20.80 30.06 4.43
N ASP A 38 -22.02 30.07 4.99
CA ASP A 38 -23.19 30.63 4.29
C ASP A 38 -24.24 31.31 5.19
N ASP A 39 -23.94 31.61 6.46
CA ASP A 39 -24.89 32.40 7.25
C ASP A 39 -24.70 33.87 6.89
N PRO A 40 -25.62 34.52 6.13
CA PRO A 40 -25.55 35.95 5.93
C PRO A 40 -25.58 36.61 7.31
N PRO A 41 -24.79 37.67 7.52
CA PRO A 41 -24.75 38.35 8.81
C PRO A 41 -26.18 38.72 9.21
N ARG A 42 -26.67 38.17 10.34
CA ARG A 42 -28.06 38.34 10.81
C ARG A 42 -28.38 39.82 11.13
N ALA A 43 -27.37 40.68 11.20
CA ALA A 43 -27.45 42.13 11.25
C ALA A 43 -26.18 42.73 10.61
N GLU A 44 -26.25 43.95 10.06
CA GLU A 44 -25.12 44.68 9.42
C GLU A 44 -23.84 44.81 10.28
N ASN A 45 -23.92 44.51 11.59
CA ASN A 45 -22.79 44.55 12.53
C ASN A 45 -22.38 43.19 13.09
N ASP A 46 -23.02 42.08 12.69
CA ASP A 46 -22.74 40.76 13.25
C ASP A 46 -21.61 40.09 12.43
N LEU A 47 -20.37 40.25 12.88
CA LEU A 47 -19.24 39.51 12.28
C LEU A 47 -19.48 37.99 12.40
N PRO A 48 -19.19 37.22 11.34
CA PRO A 48 -19.31 35.75 11.36
C PRO A 48 -18.53 35.17 12.54
N ARG A 49 -19.20 34.30 13.31
CA ARG A 49 -18.66 33.71 14.54
C ARG A 49 -18.07 32.35 14.21
N ALA A 50 -16.83 32.10 14.62
CA ALA A 50 -16.28 30.74 14.53
C ALA A 50 -17.03 29.85 15.52
N GLU A 51 -17.46 28.68 15.06
CA GLU A 51 -18.19 27.73 15.88
C GLU A 51 -17.23 26.67 16.42
N LEU A 52 -17.34 26.35 17.71
CA LEU A 52 -16.61 25.24 18.31
C LEU A 52 -17.15 23.94 17.72
N SER A 53 -16.31 23.24 16.96
CA SER A 53 -16.64 21.95 16.37
C SER A 53 -16.67 20.85 17.45
N PHE A 54 -15.56 20.73 18.20
CA PHE A 54 -15.43 19.79 19.31
C PHE A 54 -14.19 20.07 20.18
N LYS A 55 -14.20 19.42 21.35
CA LYS A 55 -13.17 19.49 22.40
C LYS A 55 -12.58 18.11 22.59
N ILE A 56 -11.25 18.01 22.63
CA ILE A 56 -10.55 16.78 22.97
C ILE A 56 -9.75 16.97 24.26
N SER A 57 -10.11 16.19 25.27
CA SER A 57 -9.48 16.24 26.60
C SER A 57 -8.22 15.36 26.67
N ASN A 58 -7.42 15.56 27.72
CA ASN A 58 -6.25 14.73 28.06
C ASN A 58 -5.10 14.74 27.05
N PHE A 59 -4.99 15.80 26.26
CA PHE A 59 -3.79 16.03 25.48
C PHE A 59 -2.64 16.45 26.40
N ARG A 60 -1.41 16.06 26.05
CA ARG A 60 -0.23 16.67 26.67
C ARG A 60 -0.07 18.08 26.09
N THR A 61 0.56 18.97 26.86
CA THR A 61 0.73 20.38 26.50
C THR A 61 1.21 20.56 25.05
N ILE A 62 0.37 21.18 24.23
CA ILE A 62 0.73 21.50 22.85
C ILE A 62 1.40 22.86 22.78
N LYS A 63 2.61 22.91 22.25
CA LYS A 63 3.34 24.16 22.01
C LYS A 63 3.30 24.51 20.53
N ASN A 64 2.78 25.69 20.20
CA ASN A 64 2.60 26.17 18.83
C ASN A 64 3.87 26.02 17.97
N LYS A 65 5.03 26.52 18.46
CA LYS A 65 6.28 26.58 17.68
C LYS A 65 6.72 25.25 17.04
N TYR A 66 6.38 24.14 17.69
CA TYR A 66 6.83 22.79 17.30
C TYR A 66 5.70 21.91 16.81
N THR A 67 4.53 22.49 16.51
CA THR A 67 3.37 21.75 16.05
C THR A 67 3.18 21.93 14.56
N ARG A 68 2.86 20.86 13.85
CA ARG A 68 2.39 20.89 12.46
C ARG A 68 1.12 20.06 12.38
N SER A 69 0.26 20.39 11.44
CA SER A 69 -0.94 19.60 11.19
C SER A 69 -1.23 19.48 9.70
N ILE A 70 -1.92 18.41 9.33
CA ILE A 70 -2.42 18.19 7.97
C ILE A 70 -3.77 17.44 8.02
N PRO A 71 -4.79 17.91 7.30
CA PRO A 71 -6.01 17.14 7.08
C PRO A 71 -5.78 16.08 6.00
N ILE A 72 -6.25 14.86 6.24
CA ILE A 72 -6.20 13.71 5.33
C ILE A 72 -7.54 12.98 5.42
N GLY A 73 -8.42 13.20 4.44
CA GLY A 73 -9.79 12.70 4.50
C GLY A 73 -10.49 13.20 5.77
N GLU A 74 -11.14 12.31 6.51
CA GLU A 74 -11.82 12.66 7.77
C GLU A 74 -10.87 12.80 8.98
N ASN A 75 -9.57 12.59 8.79
CA ASN A 75 -8.58 12.63 9.86
C ASN A 75 -7.74 13.91 9.78
N LEU A 76 -7.40 14.46 10.94
CA LEU A 76 -6.44 15.53 11.12
C LEU A 76 -5.24 14.97 11.86
N LEU A 77 -4.09 14.96 11.20
CA LEU A 77 -2.84 14.60 11.86
C LEU A 77 -2.25 15.83 12.51
N VAL A 78 -1.82 15.69 13.77
CA VAL A 78 -1.16 16.75 14.53
C VAL A 78 0.14 16.18 15.07
N GLY A 79 1.27 16.60 14.50
CA GLY A 79 2.59 16.23 14.96
C GLY A 79 3.16 17.33 15.84
N GLN A 80 3.84 16.96 16.90
CA GLN A 80 4.53 17.89 17.79
C GLN A 80 5.85 17.28 18.26
N THR A 81 6.87 18.14 18.36
CA THR A 81 8.07 17.84 19.15
C THR A 81 8.07 18.59 20.48
N ASP A 82 8.22 17.88 21.60
CA ASP A 82 8.42 18.50 22.92
C ASP A 82 9.57 17.79 23.65
N CYS A 83 10.57 18.58 24.07
CA CYS A 83 11.77 18.09 24.74
C CYS A 83 12.46 16.91 24.01
N GLY A 84 12.48 16.95 22.67
CA GLY A 84 13.08 15.92 21.84
C GLY A 84 12.20 14.68 21.60
N ASN A 85 11.02 14.59 22.22
CA ASN A 85 10.07 13.52 21.95
C ASN A 85 9.08 13.95 20.87
N PHE A 86 8.93 13.13 19.84
CA PHE A 86 7.86 13.30 18.86
C PHE A 86 6.58 12.63 19.31
N GLN A 87 5.48 13.36 19.18
CA GLN A 87 4.14 12.83 19.35
C GLN A 87 3.34 13.17 18.11
N CYS A 88 2.66 12.18 17.54
CA CYS A 88 1.72 12.41 16.47
C CYS A 88 0.35 11.92 16.90
N TYR A 89 -0.64 12.80 16.80
CA TYR A 89 -2.02 12.52 17.09
C TYR A 89 -2.79 12.38 15.78
N VAL A 90 -3.71 11.43 15.75
CA VAL A 90 -4.73 11.32 14.71
C VAL A 90 -6.04 11.73 15.35
N ILE A 91 -6.64 12.78 14.81
CA ILE A 91 -7.93 13.29 15.25
C ILE A 91 -8.93 12.96 14.17
N ASN A 92 -9.87 12.06 14.45
CA ASN A 92 -10.97 11.82 13.54
C ASN A 92 -11.99 12.96 13.72
N MET A 93 -12.10 13.82 12.72
CA MET A 93 -12.94 15.02 12.76
C MET A 93 -14.44 14.69 12.74
N ARG A 94 -14.81 13.49 12.25
CA ARG A 94 -16.20 13.03 12.20
C ARG A 94 -16.66 12.45 13.53
N THR A 95 -15.89 11.52 14.11
CA THR A 95 -16.20 10.89 15.40
C THR A 95 -15.78 11.76 16.59
N LYS A 96 -15.00 12.82 16.34
CA LYS A 96 -14.52 13.76 17.36
C LYS A 96 -13.62 13.09 18.41
N THR A 97 -12.87 12.07 17.99
CA THR A 97 -11.96 11.29 18.83
C THR A 97 -10.51 11.54 18.44
N ALA A 98 -9.58 11.45 19.39
CA ALA A 98 -8.15 11.47 19.11
C ALA A 98 -7.44 10.23 19.62
N GLN A 99 -6.38 9.85 18.93
CA GLN A 99 -5.48 8.78 19.31
C GLN A 99 -4.03 9.21 19.08
N VAL A 100 -3.11 8.77 19.94
CA VAL A 100 -1.67 8.93 19.73
C VAL A 100 -1.17 7.79 18.84
N LEU A 101 -0.47 8.11 17.76
CA LEU A 101 0.21 7.13 16.93
C LEU A 101 1.42 6.53 17.67
N PRO A 102 1.68 5.23 17.53
CA PRO A 102 2.76 4.52 18.22
C PRO A 102 4.14 4.77 17.58
N LEU A 103 4.52 6.04 17.42
CA LEU A 103 5.80 6.45 16.82
C LEU A 103 6.92 6.47 17.87
N GLN A 104 7.15 5.31 18.50
CA GLN A 104 8.13 5.17 19.57
C GLN A 104 9.55 5.52 19.09
N ASN A 105 10.33 6.13 19.98
CA ASN A 105 11.75 6.46 19.77
C ASN A 105 12.04 7.45 18.62
N MET A 106 11.03 8.16 18.10
CA MET A 106 11.26 9.24 17.16
C MET A 106 11.63 10.53 17.90
N ALA A 107 12.84 11.02 17.62
CA ALA A 107 13.35 12.31 18.07
C ALA A 107 13.78 13.18 16.87
N PRO A 108 12.84 13.62 16.02
CA PRO A 108 13.15 14.41 14.85
C PRO A 108 13.56 15.83 15.26
N LYS A 109 14.65 16.33 14.68
CA LYS A 109 15.02 17.76 14.83
C LYS A 109 14.01 18.67 14.13
N THR A 110 13.57 18.26 12.95
CA THR A 110 12.57 18.94 12.14
C THR A 110 11.66 17.91 11.50
N PHE A 111 10.40 18.27 11.27
CA PHE A 111 9.46 17.43 10.55
C PHE A 111 8.45 18.26 9.76
N ALA A 112 7.89 17.65 8.73
CA ALA A 112 6.84 18.22 7.90
C ALA A 112 5.90 17.12 7.44
N PHE A 113 4.63 17.47 7.27
CA PHE A 113 3.65 16.62 6.61
C PHE A 113 3.52 17.00 5.14
N CYS A 114 3.38 16.00 4.27
CA CYS A 114 3.00 16.22 2.87
C CYS A 114 2.13 15.06 2.39
N GLY A 115 0.83 15.33 2.24
CA GLY A 115 -0.16 14.29 2.00
C GLY A 115 -0.16 13.26 3.13
N THR A 116 -0.02 11.98 2.78
CA THR A 116 0.00 10.84 3.71
C THR A 116 1.37 10.57 4.35
N TRP A 117 2.37 11.41 4.07
CA TRP A 117 3.75 11.17 4.47
C TRP A 117 4.21 12.15 5.55
N LEU A 118 4.93 11.61 6.54
CA LEU A 118 5.76 12.35 7.49
C LEU A 118 7.20 12.35 6.99
N TYR A 119 7.73 13.54 6.72
CA TYR A 119 9.15 13.75 6.45
C TYR A 119 9.81 14.31 7.70
N TYR A 120 10.99 13.81 8.06
CA TYR A 120 11.69 14.26 9.26
C TYR A 120 13.20 14.09 9.18
N THR A 121 13.93 14.89 9.95
CA THR A 121 15.39 14.77 10.07
C THR A 121 15.78 14.14 11.40
N ASN A 122 16.61 13.11 11.39
CA ASN A 122 17.12 12.51 12.63
C ASN A 122 18.25 13.36 13.27
N ASN A 123 18.87 12.85 14.34
CA ASN A 123 19.96 13.55 15.04
C ASN A 123 21.22 13.75 14.17
N GLU A 124 21.42 12.90 13.18
CA GLU A 124 22.51 12.96 12.20
C GLU A 124 22.18 13.87 10.99
N ASN A 125 21.03 14.55 11.02
CA ASN A 125 20.49 15.36 9.92
C ASN A 125 20.15 14.56 8.64
N ALA A 126 20.03 13.24 8.72
CA ALA A 126 19.53 12.44 7.61
C ALA A 126 18.02 12.69 7.44
N LEU A 127 17.60 12.95 6.20
CA LEU A 127 16.20 13.08 5.83
C LEU A 127 15.58 11.68 5.69
N LEU A 128 14.52 11.43 6.45
CA LEU A 128 13.76 10.19 6.50
C LEU A 128 12.29 10.48 6.18
N SER A 129 11.58 9.45 5.75
CA SER A 129 10.15 9.54 5.44
C SER A 129 9.39 8.30 5.91
N MET A 130 8.16 8.49 6.37
CA MET A 130 7.25 7.42 6.80
C MET A 130 5.84 7.67 6.29
N GLU A 131 5.17 6.64 5.78
CA GLU A 131 3.77 6.71 5.38
C GLU A 131 2.87 6.48 6.60
N LEU A 132 1.97 7.45 6.86
CA LEU A 132 1.14 7.46 8.06
C LEU A 132 -0.17 6.69 7.88
N MET A 133 -0.67 6.51 6.66
CA MET A 133 -1.96 5.85 6.43
C MET A 133 -1.97 4.39 6.89
N ASN A 134 -0.84 3.69 6.75
CA ASN A 134 -0.70 2.31 7.26
C ASN A 134 -0.91 2.26 8.79
N LEU A 135 -0.62 3.35 9.51
CA LEU A 135 -0.83 3.45 10.96
C LEU A 135 -2.25 3.89 11.33
N VAL A 136 -2.98 4.49 10.39
CA VAL A 136 -4.35 5.01 10.60
C VAL A 136 -5.40 3.96 10.25
N GLU A 137 -5.19 3.19 9.18
CA GLU A 137 -6.16 2.19 8.70
C GLU A 137 -6.10 0.89 9.50
N ASP A 138 -4.96 0.62 10.14
CA ASP A 138 -4.73 -0.65 10.81
C ASP A 138 -5.21 -0.59 12.27
N SER A 139 -6.53 -0.54 12.46
CA SER A 139 -7.15 -0.65 13.80
C SER A 139 -6.79 -1.96 14.52
N ALA A 140 -6.24 -2.95 13.80
CA ALA A 140 -5.77 -4.24 14.33
C ALA A 140 -4.27 -4.26 14.69
N PHE A 141 -3.49 -3.25 14.29
CA PHE A 141 -2.05 -3.11 14.62
C PHE A 141 -1.77 -2.88 16.13
N LEU A 142 -2.84 -2.75 16.93
CA LEU A 142 -2.78 -2.47 18.36
C LEU A 142 -2.45 -3.68 19.27
N GLN A 143 -2.17 -4.89 18.74
CA GLN A 143 -1.93 -6.04 19.63
C GLN A 143 -0.70 -6.94 19.42
N ARG A 144 0.09 -6.87 18.33
CA ARG A 144 1.25 -7.79 18.22
C ARG A 144 2.44 -7.17 17.48
N HIS A 145 3.60 -7.22 18.14
CA HIS A 145 4.93 -6.99 17.56
C HIS A 145 5.23 -8.00 16.44
N ASN A 146 5.88 -7.58 15.35
CA ASN A 146 7.29 -7.90 15.02
C ASN A 146 7.70 -7.23 13.68
N PRO A 147 9.01 -7.15 13.35
CA PRO A 147 9.51 -6.29 12.28
C PRO A 147 9.28 -6.95 10.92
N LEU A 148 8.51 -6.29 10.05
CA LEU A 148 8.35 -6.73 8.67
C LEU A 148 8.56 -5.56 7.71
N GLU A 149 9.65 -5.72 6.97
CA GLU A 149 9.75 -5.60 5.51
C GLU A 149 9.62 -4.21 4.84
N VAL A 150 10.42 -4.11 3.78
CA VAL A 150 10.83 -2.91 3.05
C VAL A 150 9.61 -2.15 2.49
N PRO A 151 9.59 -0.80 2.58
CA PRO A 151 8.43 0.04 2.26
C PRO A 151 7.99 0.00 0.78
N PRO A 152 6.76 0.47 0.47
CA PRO A 152 6.21 0.46 -0.90
C PRO A 152 7.09 1.28 -1.85
N CYS A 153 7.38 0.67 -2.99
CA CYS A 153 8.27 1.16 -4.04
C CYS A 153 8.00 2.64 -4.38
N HIS A 154 8.95 3.52 -4.08
CA HIS A 154 8.87 4.92 -4.52
C HIS A 154 8.85 4.99 -6.05
N LEU A 155 7.91 5.75 -6.60
CA LEU A 155 7.84 6.02 -8.04
C LEU A 155 8.92 7.05 -8.39
N THR A 156 9.85 6.70 -9.27
CA THR A 156 10.94 7.58 -9.69
C THR A 156 10.93 7.81 -11.19
N CYS A 157 11.33 9.02 -11.61
CA CYS A 157 11.50 9.35 -13.01
C CYS A 157 12.64 8.51 -13.58
N HIS A 158 12.39 7.76 -14.64
CA HIS A 158 13.41 6.89 -15.23
C HIS A 158 14.61 7.67 -15.81
N SER A 159 14.40 8.93 -16.20
CA SER A 159 15.45 9.75 -16.82
C SER A 159 16.33 10.50 -15.81
N CYS A 160 15.77 10.96 -14.68
CA CYS A 160 16.48 11.84 -13.74
C CYS A 160 16.40 11.37 -12.28
N ASN A 161 15.79 10.21 -12.01
CA ASN A 161 15.58 9.62 -10.68
C ASN A 161 14.81 10.48 -9.67
N ALA A 162 14.21 11.60 -10.11
CA ALA A 162 13.36 12.42 -9.25
C ALA A 162 12.13 11.62 -8.77
N ILE A 163 11.78 11.79 -7.50
CA ILE A 163 10.56 11.19 -6.92
C ILE A 163 9.34 11.80 -7.61
N LEU A 164 8.40 10.95 -8.01
CA LEU A 164 7.22 11.32 -8.76
C LEU A 164 5.95 11.32 -7.90
N ILE A 165 5.10 12.31 -8.15
CA ILE A 165 3.72 12.35 -7.65
C ILE A 165 2.82 11.77 -8.73
N LYS A 166 1.92 10.83 -8.37
CA LYS A 166 1.05 10.13 -9.33
C LYS A 166 0.30 11.08 -10.28
N SER A 167 -0.27 12.17 -9.76
CA SER A 167 -1.03 13.16 -10.55
C SER A 167 -0.19 13.93 -11.58
N CYS A 168 1.13 13.95 -11.42
CA CYS A 168 2.07 14.66 -12.29
C CYS A 168 3.03 13.71 -13.01
N THR A 169 2.70 12.41 -13.05
CA THR A 169 3.52 11.39 -13.71
C THR A 169 3.06 11.19 -15.15
N PHE A 170 4.02 11.06 -16.05
CA PHE A 170 3.79 10.75 -17.44
C PHE A 170 4.36 9.35 -17.76
N HIS A 171 3.80 8.69 -18.76
CA HIS A 171 4.34 7.46 -19.32
C HIS A 171 4.59 7.64 -20.82
N CYS A 172 5.65 7.01 -21.35
CA CYS A 172 5.92 6.98 -22.79
C CYS A 172 5.83 5.55 -23.32
N LYS A 173 4.76 5.25 -24.07
CA LYS A 173 4.53 3.91 -24.64
C LYS A 173 5.49 3.52 -25.75
N TRP A 174 6.23 4.47 -26.32
CA TRP A 174 7.22 4.18 -27.37
C TRP A 174 8.57 3.79 -26.79
N CYS A 175 9.04 4.52 -25.77
CA CYS A 175 10.36 4.26 -25.18
C CYS A 175 10.39 3.06 -24.21
N ALA A 176 9.25 2.68 -23.62
CA ALA A 176 9.20 1.52 -22.71
C ALA A 176 9.65 0.21 -23.41
N PRO A 177 9.10 -0.15 -24.60
CA PRO A 177 9.59 -1.30 -25.37
C PRO A 177 11.07 -1.20 -25.78
N GLU A 178 11.55 -0.04 -26.23
CA GLU A 178 12.95 0.15 -26.65
C GLU A 178 13.95 -0.11 -25.51
N LYS A 179 13.51 0.07 -24.27
CA LYS A 179 14.31 -0.18 -23.06
C LYS A 179 14.03 -1.56 -22.44
N GLY A 180 13.14 -2.37 -23.01
CA GLY A 180 12.77 -3.67 -22.46
C GLY A 180 12.09 -3.60 -21.10
N ILE A 181 11.35 -2.52 -20.81
CA ILE A 181 10.60 -2.36 -19.54
C ILE A 181 9.10 -2.25 -19.80
N ILE A 182 8.29 -2.66 -18.83
CA ILE A 182 6.81 -2.65 -18.93
C ILE A 182 6.28 -1.23 -18.93
N ASP A 183 6.73 -0.40 -17.98
CA ASP A 183 6.31 0.99 -17.84
C ASP A 183 7.51 1.91 -17.67
N LEU A 184 7.53 3.02 -18.43
CA LEU A 184 8.54 4.07 -18.35
C LEU A 184 7.89 5.34 -17.79
N PHE A 185 8.13 5.62 -16.50
CA PHE A 185 7.61 6.80 -15.82
C PHE A 185 8.54 8.01 -15.93
N LEU A 186 7.95 9.18 -16.16
CA LEU A 186 8.65 10.44 -16.40
C LEU A 186 8.06 11.58 -15.56
N CYS A 187 8.91 12.49 -15.08
CA CYS A 187 8.46 13.78 -14.58
C CYS A 187 8.08 14.70 -15.77
N GLY A 188 7.30 15.75 -15.50
CA GLY A 188 6.89 16.71 -16.54
C GLY A 188 8.06 17.33 -17.32
N THR A 189 9.16 17.66 -16.64
CA THR A 189 10.36 18.21 -17.28
C THR A 189 10.99 17.21 -18.26
N CYS A 190 11.14 15.94 -17.87
CA CYS A 190 11.72 14.91 -18.73
C CYS A 190 10.77 14.55 -19.89
N ALA A 191 9.46 14.50 -19.64
CA ALA A 191 8.46 14.34 -20.69
C ALA A 191 8.56 15.42 -21.77
N ILE A 192 8.72 16.69 -21.37
CA ILE A 192 8.82 17.81 -22.32
C ILE A 192 10.17 17.85 -23.02
N ASN A 193 11.27 17.77 -22.27
CA ASN A 193 12.60 18.03 -22.82
C ASN A 193 13.22 16.78 -23.46
N GLY A 194 13.03 15.61 -22.85
CA GLY A 194 13.62 14.34 -23.30
C GLY A 194 12.80 13.61 -24.37
N HIS A 195 11.49 13.86 -24.42
CA HIS A 195 10.57 13.12 -25.30
C HIS A 195 9.85 14.03 -26.34
N ARG A 196 10.37 15.24 -26.57
CA ARG A 196 9.77 16.23 -27.49
C ARG A 196 9.52 15.68 -28.90
N THR A 197 10.46 14.90 -29.44
CA THR A 197 10.40 14.35 -30.80
C THR A 197 9.25 13.38 -31.01
N HIS A 198 8.67 12.87 -29.93
CA HIS A 198 7.61 11.87 -29.96
C HIS A 198 6.58 12.07 -28.86
N MET A 199 6.33 13.34 -28.51
CA MET A 199 5.40 13.75 -27.48
C MET A 199 3.98 13.17 -27.67
N LYS A 200 3.59 12.84 -28.92
CA LYS A 200 2.32 12.15 -29.22
C LYS A 200 2.16 10.78 -28.51
N HIS A 201 3.27 10.15 -28.14
CA HIS A 201 3.33 8.88 -27.40
C HIS A 201 3.48 9.05 -25.89
N VAL A 202 3.68 10.29 -25.42
CA VAL A 202 3.76 10.61 -24.00
C VAL A 202 2.37 10.99 -23.51
N LYS A 203 1.90 10.35 -22.45
CA LYS A 203 0.57 10.56 -21.87
C LYS A 203 0.67 10.61 -20.35
N ASN A 204 -0.30 11.23 -19.69
CA ASN A 204 -0.41 11.12 -18.24
C ASN A 204 -0.51 9.65 -17.84
N ALA A 205 0.21 9.26 -16.80
CA ALA A 205 0.12 7.93 -16.23
C ALA A 205 -1.22 7.80 -15.47
N ILE A 206 -1.95 6.72 -15.75
CA ILE A 206 -3.19 6.40 -15.06
C ILE A 206 -2.89 5.20 -14.18
N PHE A 207 -2.99 5.38 -12.87
CA PHE A 207 -2.69 4.32 -11.90
C PHE A 207 -3.95 3.57 -11.54
N LEU A 208 -3.93 2.25 -11.69
CA LEU A 208 -5.01 1.39 -11.24
C LEU A 208 -5.00 1.27 -9.71
N SER A 209 -6.19 1.16 -9.12
CA SER A 209 -6.33 0.70 -7.74
C SER A 209 -5.86 -0.76 -7.62
N SER A 210 -5.50 -1.20 -6.41
CA SER A 210 -5.12 -2.60 -6.17
C SER A 210 -6.21 -3.58 -6.62
N THR A 211 -7.47 -3.25 -6.35
CA THR A 211 -8.63 -4.06 -6.77
C THR A 211 -8.74 -4.11 -8.30
N SER A 212 -8.68 -2.96 -8.98
CA SER A 212 -8.75 -2.90 -10.45
C SER A 212 -7.57 -3.63 -11.12
N LYS A 213 -6.37 -3.50 -10.55
CA LYS A 213 -5.18 -4.23 -11.01
C LYS A 213 -5.39 -5.74 -10.87
N ASN A 214 -5.85 -6.21 -9.73
CA ASN A 214 -6.05 -7.64 -9.49
C ASN A 214 -7.14 -8.22 -10.40
N ASN A 215 -8.22 -7.48 -10.64
CA ASN A 215 -9.26 -7.89 -11.57
C ASN A 215 -8.71 -8.01 -13.01
N ALA A 216 -8.01 -6.98 -13.50
CA ALA A 216 -7.40 -7.00 -14.83
C ALA A 216 -6.35 -8.12 -14.98
N LEU A 217 -5.56 -8.40 -13.93
CA LEU A 217 -4.62 -9.52 -13.92
C LEU A 217 -5.33 -10.88 -13.93
N SER A 218 -6.50 -10.98 -13.31
CA SER A 218 -7.27 -12.21 -13.28
C SER A 218 -7.91 -12.50 -14.64
N GLU A 219 -8.38 -11.46 -15.33
CA GLU A 219 -8.83 -11.55 -16.74
C GLU A 219 -7.69 -11.98 -17.67
N LEU A 220 -6.50 -11.40 -17.53
CA LEU A 220 -5.30 -11.81 -18.28
C LEU A 220 -4.92 -13.27 -18.04
N LYS A 221 -5.09 -13.77 -16.80
CA LYS A 221 -4.87 -15.19 -16.48
C LYS A 221 -5.92 -16.09 -17.12
N LEU A 222 -7.17 -15.66 -17.19
CA LEU A 222 -8.26 -16.39 -17.83
C LEU A 222 -8.06 -16.50 -19.34
N ASP A 223 -7.67 -15.42 -20.01
CA ASP A 223 -7.38 -15.44 -21.45
C ASP A 223 -6.10 -16.23 -21.78
N GLY A 224 -5.09 -16.19 -20.92
CA GLY A 224 -3.86 -16.98 -21.08
C GLY A 224 -4.04 -18.49 -20.81
N LEU A 225 -5.09 -18.88 -20.09
CA LEU A 225 -5.42 -20.27 -19.73
C LEU A 225 -6.68 -20.79 -20.43
N ALA A 226 -7.32 -20.00 -21.29
CA ALA A 226 -8.33 -20.49 -22.22
C ALA A 226 -7.64 -21.42 -23.25
N LEU A 227 -7.26 -22.61 -22.79
CA LEU A 227 -6.96 -23.74 -23.65
C LEU A 227 -8.19 -23.94 -24.50
N ASN A 228 -8.05 -23.77 -25.82
CA ASN A 228 -9.10 -24.14 -26.75
C ASN A 228 -9.53 -25.60 -26.48
N HIS A 229 -10.79 -25.90 -26.78
CA HIS A 229 -11.39 -27.21 -26.53
C HIS A 229 -10.48 -28.37 -26.97
N ASP A 230 -9.82 -28.25 -28.12
CA ASP A 230 -8.89 -29.23 -28.68
C ASP A 230 -7.70 -29.55 -27.74
N LYS A 231 -7.15 -28.56 -27.04
CA LYS A 231 -6.06 -28.78 -26.07
C LYS A 231 -6.55 -29.42 -24.78
N GLN A 232 -7.77 -29.11 -24.34
CA GLN A 232 -8.38 -29.78 -23.20
C GLN A 232 -8.67 -31.26 -23.51
N GLU A 233 -9.15 -31.55 -24.72
CA GLU A 233 -9.36 -32.92 -25.20
C GLU A 233 -8.02 -33.68 -25.29
N THR A 234 -6.97 -33.05 -25.82
CA THR A 234 -5.63 -33.64 -25.88
C THR A 234 -5.09 -33.97 -24.49
N ILE A 235 -5.27 -33.08 -23.51
CA ILE A 235 -4.87 -33.34 -22.12
C ILE A 235 -5.66 -34.52 -21.54
N GLY A 236 -6.96 -34.59 -21.78
CA GLY A 236 -7.79 -35.72 -21.33
C GLY A 236 -7.33 -37.05 -21.92
N GLN A 237 -7.00 -37.09 -23.21
CA GLN A 237 -6.47 -38.29 -23.86
C GLN A 237 -5.11 -38.72 -23.27
N LEU A 238 -4.21 -37.77 -22.99
CA LEU A 238 -2.91 -38.07 -22.38
C LEU A 238 -3.04 -38.61 -20.95
N VAL A 239 -3.99 -38.08 -20.16
CA VAL A 239 -4.27 -38.60 -18.82
C VAL A 239 -4.78 -40.04 -18.88
N GLN A 240 -5.73 -40.32 -19.78
CA GLN A 240 -6.24 -41.68 -19.96
C GLN A 240 -5.15 -42.66 -20.38
N GLN A 241 -4.27 -42.27 -21.33
CA GLN A 241 -3.15 -43.11 -21.74
C GLN A 241 -2.16 -43.39 -20.60
N LEU A 242 -1.95 -42.43 -19.71
CA LEU A 242 -1.12 -42.62 -18.52
C LEU A 242 -1.77 -43.62 -17.55
N GLU A 243 -3.06 -43.47 -17.27
CA GLU A 243 -3.81 -44.39 -16.40
C GLU A 243 -3.79 -45.82 -16.95
N ASP A 244 -4.07 -45.99 -18.25
CA ASP A 244 -4.04 -47.30 -18.91
C ASP A 244 -2.64 -47.96 -18.82
N CYS A 245 -1.57 -47.16 -18.96
CA CYS A 245 -0.20 -47.64 -18.83
C CYS A 245 0.12 -48.10 -17.41
N TYR A 246 -0.32 -47.35 -16.39
CA TYR A 246 -0.13 -47.75 -14.99
C TYR A 246 -0.88 -49.05 -14.65
N THR A 247 -2.13 -49.20 -15.12
CA THR A 247 -2.88 -50.45 -14.91
C THR A 247 -2.20 -51.64 -15.58
N SER A 248 -1.73 -51.48 -16.83
CA SER A 248 -1.00 -52.55 -17.52
C SER A 248 0.28 -52.94 -16.77
N LEU A 249 1.01 -51.97 -16.21
CA LEU A 249 2.22 -52.24 -15.44
C LEU A 249 1.91 -52.96 -14.13
N GLU A 250 0.83 -52.60 -13.43
CA GLU A 250 0.39 -53.28 -12.22
C GLU A 250 0.00 -54.74 -12.49
N GLU A 251 -0.67 -55.01 -13.61
CA GLU A 251 -1.02 -56.36 -14.05
C GLU A 251 0.23 -57.20 -14.37
N GLU A 252 1.18 -56.65 -15.12
CA GLU A 252 2.46 -57.32 -15.42
C GLU A 252 3.27 -57.60 -14.15
N TYR A 253 3.33 -56.62 -13.23
CA TYR A 253 4.01 -56.79 -11.95
C TYR A 253 3.33 -57.87 -11.08
N GLY A 254 1.99 -57.91 -11.07
CA GLY A 254 1.22 -58.95 -10.40
C GLY A 254 1.49 -60.34 -10.98
N ALA A 255 1.51 -60.47 -12.30
CA ALA A 255 1.82 -61.72 -12.98
C ALA A 255 3.25 -62.21 -12.67
N LEU A 256 4.23 -61.29 -12.69
CA LEU A 256 5.61 -61.60 -12.36
C LEU A 256 5.75 -62.08 -10.90
N ASN A 257 5.09 -61.42 -9.95
CA ASN A 257 5.10 -61.85 -8.55
C ASN A 257 4.47 -63.24 -8.37
N ALA A 258 3.35 -63.52 -9.05
CA ALA A 258 2.73 -64.84 -9.02
C ALA A 258 3.67 -65.92 -9.57
N GLN A 259 4.42 -65.65 -10.63
CA GLN A 259 5.45 -66.54 -11.15
C GLN A 259 6.59 -66.75 -10.14
N ILE A 260 7.08 -65.67 -9.53
CA ILE A 260 8.12 -65.74 -8.48
C ILE A 260 7.66 -66.62 -7.33
N ASP A 261 6.41 -66.48 -6.88
CA ASP A 261 5.88 -67.28 -5.77
C ASP A 261 5.74 -68.76 -6.17
N GLN A 262 5.30 -69.07 -7.40
CA GLN A 262 5.31 -70.44 -7.91
C GLN A 262 6.73 -71.04 -7.93
N LEU A 263 7.74 -70.27 -8.30
CA LEU A 263 9.13 -70.71 -8.30
C LEU A 263 9.65 -70.99 -6.89
N LYS A 264 9.21 -70.23 -5.87
CA LYS A 264 9.60 -70.44 -4.46
C LYS A 264 9.03 -71.74 -3.89
N GLU A 265 7.85 -72.16 -4.34
CA GLU A 265 7.20 -73.39 -3.87
C GLU A 265 7.83 -74.68 -4.44
N LEU A 266 8.70 -74.56 -5.45
CA LEU A 266 9.37 -75.73 -6.03
C LEU A 266 10.51 -76.22 -5.11
N PRO A 267 10.52 -77.52 -4.72
CA PRO A 267 11.55 -78.06 -3.82
C PRO A 267 12.94 -78.11 -4.48
N THR A 268 13.02 -78.16 -5.80
CA THR A 268 14.26 -78.05 -6.59
C THR A 268 13.99 -77.41 -7.95
N ILE A 269 14.92 -76.60 -8.45
CA ILE A 269 14.86 -75.96 -9.77
C ILE A 269 16.22 -76.06 -10.46
N THR A 270 16.24 -76.29 -11.78
CA THR A 270 17.49 -76.32 -12.54
C THR A 270 17.95 -74.92 -12.93
N GLN A 271 19.27 -74.71 -13.00
CA GLN A 271 19.84 -73.43 -13.41
C GLN A 271 19.42 -73.01 -14.84
N ASN A 272 19.16 -73.99 -15.72
CA ASN A 272 18.71 -73.71 -17.08
C ASN A 272 17.25 -73.22 -17.12
N SER A 273 16.37 -73.82 -16.31
CA SER A 273 14.98 -73.39 -16.15
C SER A 273 14.90 -71.97 -15.58
N LEU A 274 15.66 -71.67 -14.52
CA LEU A 274 15.68 -70.33 -13.94
C LEU A 274 16.22 -69.26 -14.92
N LYS A 275 17.24 -69.60 -15.71
CA LYS A 275 17.78 -68.70 -16.75
C LYS A 275 16.85 -68.49 -17.94
N ALA A 276 15.93 -69.42 -18.20
CA ALA A 276 14.93 -69.27 -19.25
C ALA A 276 13.87 -68.24 -18.83
N GLU A 277 13.40 -68.30 -17.57
CA GLU A 277 12.42 -67.35 -17.03
C GLU A 277 12.97 -65.93 -16.89
N MET A 278 14.25 -65.75 -16.55
CA MET A 278 14.87 -64.41 -16.43
C MET A 278 15.08 -63.66 -17.76
N LYS A 279 14.85 -64.31 -18.91
CA LYS A 279 15.03 -63.74 -20.25
C LYS A 279 13.71 -63.48 -20.99
N SER A 280 12.59 -63.93 -20.41
CA SER A 280 11.23 -63.62 -20.87
C SER A 280 10.79 -62.27 -20.34
#